data_AF-A0AAJ3FTB6-F1
#
_entry.id   AF-A0AAJ3FTB6-F1
#
_cell.length_a   1.000
_cell.length_b   1.000
_cell.length_c   1.000
_cell.angle_alpha   90.00
_cell.angle_beta   90.00
_cell.angle_gamma   90.00
#
_symmetry.space_group_name_H-M   'P 1'
#
loop_
_entity.id
_entity.type
_entity.pdbx_description
1 polymer ?
#
loop_
_entity_poly.entity_id
_entity_poly.type
_entity_poly.pdbx_seq_one_letter_code
_entity_poly.pdbx_strand_id
1 'polypeptide(L)'
;MNRLIVAIMTLLLTAAAQAAMPGADPVVLAQNLPGNNNPYNSPTRRANPNSMQGTRSNVPTIHDNPTVPVPRPPTLENGGIGNGYPRSGQPSGSPRPTIESPTPPRSTQNGSR
;
A
#
# COMPACT_ATOMS: atom_id res chain seq x y z
N MET A 1 -4.37 33.18 -66.83
CA MET A 1 -4.80 31.79 -66.60
C MET A 1 -3.65 30.87 -66.18
N ASN A 2 -2.52 30.87 -66.90
CA ASN A 2 -1.43 29.92 -66.63
C ASN A 2 -0.76 30.07 -65.25
N ARG A 3 -0.67 31.28 -64.70
CA ARG A 3 -0.07 31.51 -63.36
C ARG A 3 -0.93 30.99 -62.21
N LEU A 4 -2.25 30.99 -62.38
CA LEU A 4 -3.20 30.47 -61.39
C LEU A 4 -3.13 28.94 -61.33
N ILE A 5 -2.99 28.30 -62.50
CA ILE A 5 -2.84 26.83 -62.60
C ILE A 5 -1.53 26.37 -61.93
N VAL A 6 -0.43 27.10 -62.14
CA VAL A 6 0.85 26.80 -61.48
C VAL A 6 0.73 26.96 -59.97
N ALA A 7 0.09 28.02 -59.48
CA ALA A 7 -0.11 28.23 -58.05
C ALA A 7 -0.96 27.12 -57.39
N ILE A 8 -2.04 26.69 -58.06
CA ILE A 8 -2.90 25.60 -57.59
C ILE A 8 -2.14 24.28 -57.57
N MET A 9 -1.34 23.99 -58.61
CA MET A 9 -0.52 22.78 -58.65
C MET A 9 0.56 22.77 -57.57
N THR A 10 1.21 23.90 -57.29
CA THR A 10 2.18 23.99 -56.19
C THR A 10 1.53 23.82 -54.82
N LEU A 11 0.30 24.32 -54.63
CA LEU A 11 -0.45 24.20 -53.38
C LEU A 11 -0.92 22.76 -53.14
N LEU A 12 -1.39 22.08 -54.19
CA LEU A 12 -1.77 20.67 -54.12
C LEU A 12 -0.57 19.76 -53.83
N LEU A 13 0.60 20.06 -54.42
CA LEU A 13 1.81 19.27 -54.22
C LEU A 13 2.42 19.44 -52.82
N THR A 14 2.26 20.62 -52.20
CA THR A 14 2.70 20.83 -50.81
C THR A 14 1.74 20.22 -49.79
N ALA A 15 0.44 20.13 -50.07
CA ALA A 15 -0.53 19.49 -49.17
C ALA A 15 -0.34 17.97 -49.06
N ALA A 16 0.11 17.31 -50.14
CA ALA A 16 0.38 15.88 -50.14
C ALA A 16 1.61 15.47 -49.31
N ALA A 17 2.50 16.41 -48.98
CA ALA A 17 3.73 16.15 -48.23
C ALA A 17 3.55 16.18 -46.69
N GLN A 18 2.36 16.50 -46.16
CA GLN A 18 2.11 16.57 -44.71
C GLN A 18 1.60 15.26 -44.06
N ALA A 19 1.62 14.12 -44.76
CA ALA A 19 0.95 12.90 -44.28
C ALA A 19 1.83 11.91 -43.47
N ALA A 20 3.03 12.29 -43.03
CA ALA A 20 3.85 11.42 -42.19
C ALA A 20 4.46 12.22 -41.04
N MET A 21 3.74 12.30 -39.92
CA MET A 21 4.36 12.58 -38.63
C MET A 21 5.12 11.31 -38.21
N PRO A 22 6.47 11.30 -38.19
CA PRO A 22 7.21 10.20 -37.61
C PRO A 22 7.11 10.33 -36.09
N GLY A 23 6.40 9.41 -35.44
CA GLY A 23 6.33 9.36 -33.97
C GLY A 23 4.96 9.14 -33.35
N ALA A 24 3.91 8.87 -34.13
CA ALA A 24 2.65 8.36 -33.60
C ALA A 24 2.73 6.85 -33.28
N ASP A 25 3.77 6.43 -32.55
CA ASP A 25 3.66 5.19 -31.81
C ASP A 25 2.55 5.40 -30.76
N PRO A 26 1.60 4.47 -30.59
CA PRO A 26 0.59 4.62 -29.57
C PRO A 26 1.30 4.73 -28.22
N VAL A 27 1.26 5.91 -27.61
CA VAL A 27 1.68 6.08 -26.22
C VAL A 27 0.75 5.19 -25.42
N VAL A 28 1.24 4.03 -24.98
CA VAL A 28 0.48 3.12 -24.14
C VAL A 28 0.41 3.78 -22.77
N LEU A 29 -0.58 4.67 -22.60
CA LEU A 29 -0.87 5.25 -21.30
C LEU A 29 -1.23 4.09 -20.38
N ALA A 30 -0.43 3.92 -19.35
CA ALA A 30 -0.69 2.94 -18.34
C ALA A 30 -1.84 3.44 -17.44
N GLN A 31 -3.06 3.58 -17.96
CA GLN A 31 -4.23 4.00 -17.17
C GLN A 31 -4.92 2.82 -16.50
N ASN A 32 -5.54 3.03 -15.34
CA ASN A 32 -6.32 1.97 -14.71
C ASN A 32 -7.70 1.89 -15.38
N LEU A 33 -8.14 0.70 -15.77
CA LEU A 33 -9.50 0.50 -16.29
C LEU A 33 -10.49 0.50 -15.11
N PRO A 34 -11.71 1.04 -15.28
CA PRO A 34 -12.75 0.97 -14.25
C PRO A 34 -12.95 -0.48 -13.79
N GLY A 35 -12.93 -0.71 -12.48
CA GLY A 35 -13.13 -2.04 -11.89
C GLY A 35 -11.90 -2.96 -11.86
N ASN A 36 -10.75 -2.54 -12.39
CA ASN A 36 -9.52 -3.33 -12.30
C ASN A 36 -8.71 -2.97 -11.05
N ASN A 37 -8.82 -3.79 -10.00
CA ASN A 37 -8.06 -3.66 -8.76
C ASN A 37 -6.97 -4.73 -8.60
N ASN A 38 -6.56 -5.39 -9.70
CA ASN A 38 -5.53 -6.41 -9.65
C ASN A 38 -4.15 -5.78 -9.33
N PRO A 39 -3.54 -6.06 -8.16
CA PRO A 39 -2.25 -5.46 -7.77
C PRO A 39 -1.07 -5.89 -8.65
N TYR A 40 -1.26 -6.95 -9.46
CA TYR A 40 -0.27 -7.45 -10.41
C TYR A 40 -0.42 -6.87 -11.83
N ASN A 41 -1.43 -6.04 -12.07
CA ASN A 41 -1.70 -5.41 -13.37
C ASN A 41 -1.91 -3.88 -13.26
N SER A 42 -1.22 -3.24 -12.32
CA SER A 42 -1.31 -1.80 -12.10
C SER A 42 -0.60 -1.00 -13.20
N PRO A 43 -0.99 0.26 -13.44
CA PRO A 43 -0.24 1.24 -14.23
C PRO A 43 1.27 1.17 -14.08
N THR A 44 1.75 1.28 -12.85
CA THR A 44 3.17 1.33 -12.52
C THR A 44 3.88 0.04 -12.90
N ARG A 45 3.23 -1.12 -12.74
CA ARG A 45 3.80 -2.42 -13.07
C ARG A 45 3.82 -2.71 -14.58
N ARG A 46 2.85 -2.20 -15.33
CA ARG A 46 2.86 -2.29 -16.81
C ARG A 46 3.95 -1.41 -17.42
N ALA A 47 4.14 -0.21 -16.86
CA ALA A 47 5.21 0.69 -17.28
C ALA A 47 6.61 0.15 -16.92
N ASN A 48 6.73 -0.53 -15.78
CA ASN A 48 7.97 -1.16 -15.34
C ASN A 48 7.67 -2.49 -14.60
N PRO A 49 7.88 -3.65 -15.25
CA PRO A 49 7.60 -4.97 -14.67
C PRO A 49 8.38 -5.26 -13.36
N ASN A 50 9.52 -4.60 -13.15
CA ASN A 50 10.35 -4.75 -11.96
C ASN A 50 9.89 -3.84 -10.81
N SER A 51 8.98 -2.90 -11.05
CA SER A 51 8.44 -2.04 -9.99
C SER A 51 7.55 -2.83 -9.04
N MET A 52 7.80 -2.66 -7.74
CA MET A 52 7.02 -3.30 -6.66
C MET A 52 6.14 -2.31 -5.90
N GLN A 53 6.11 -1.05 -6.36
CA GLN A 53 5.26 -0.02 -5.79
C GLN A 53 3.79 -0.41 -5.90
N GLY A 54 3.09 -0.44 -4.77
CA GLY A 54 1.66 -0.80 -4.70
C GLY A 54 1.34 -2.29 -4.82
N THR A 55 2.33 -3.17 -5.03
CA THR A 55 2.13 -4.64 -5.01
C THR A 55 2.50 -5.27 -3.67
N ARG A 56 3.37 -4.62 -2.89
CA ARG A 56 3.77 -5.10 -1.56
C ARG A 56 2.84 -4.53 -0.49
N SER A 57 2.55 -5.36 0.53
CA SER A 57 1.89 -4.88 1.74
C SER A 57 2.74 -3.81 2.40
N ASN A 58 2.11 -2.71 2.82
CA ASN A 58 2.76 -1.67 3.63
C ASN A 58 2.76 -2.02 5.13
N VAL A 59 2.15 -3.14 5.51
CA VAL A 59 2.09 -3.59 6.90
C VAL A 59 3.38 -4.34 7.24
N PRO A 60 4.13 -3.91 8.27
CA PRO A 60 5.28 -4.66 8.76
C PRO A 60 4.87 -6.10 9.09
N THR A 61 5.66 -7.08 8.65
CA THR A 61 5.46 -8.47 9.04
C THR A 61 5.61 -8.56 10.56
N ILE A 62 4.53 -8.91 11.25
CA ILE A 62 4.58 -9.22 12.68
C ILE A 62 5.33 -10.55 12.78
N HIS A 63 6.60 -10.49 13.22
CA HIS A 63 7.27 -11.69 13.70
C HIS A 63 6.71 -12.05 15.07
N ASP A 64 6.56 -13.34 15.34
CA ASP A 64 6.10 -13.89 16.62
C ASP A 64 7.05 -13.49 17.75
N ASN A 65 6.91 -12.25 18.21
CA ASN A 65 7.57 -11.77 19.41
C ASN A 65 6.59 -12.06 20.54
N PRO A 66 6.83 -13.11 21.38
CA PRO A 66 5.94 -13.42 22.48
C PRO A 66 5.87 -12.19 23.40
N THR A 67 4.75 -11.47 23.35
CA THR A 67 4.44 -10.33 24.23
C THR A 67 4.16 -10.78 25.66
N VAL A 68 4.08 -12.10 25.89
CA VAL A 68 3.82 -12.70 27.18
C VAL A 68 5.07 -13.48 27.62
N PRO A 69 5.55 -13.29 28.86
CA PRO A 69 6.62 -14.11 29.42
C PRO A 69 6.24 -15.59 29.37
N VAL A 70 7.20 -16.45 29.01
CA VAL A 70 7.03 -17.90 29.10
C VAL A 70 6.74 -18.29 30.55
N PRO A 71 5.65 -19.02 30.83
CA PRO A 71 5.39 -19.52 32.18
C PRO A 71 6.55 -20.37 32.68
N ARG A 72 7.01 -20.15 33.92
CA ARG A 72 8.08 -20.96 34.50
C ARG A 72 7.59 -22.39 34.70
N PRO A 73 8.41 -23.42 34.39
CA PRO A 73 8.03 -24.81 34.64
C PRO A 73 7.78 -25.05 36.14
N PRO A 74 6.90 -25.99 36.51
CA PRO A 74 6.67 -26.34 37.91
C PRO A 74 7.93 -26.98 38.50
N THR A 75 8.42 -26.43 39.60
CA THR A 75 9.57 -26.89 40.37
C THR A 75 9.23 -27.00 41.86
N LEU A 76 10.17 -27.51 42.66
CA LEU A 76 9.98 -27.60 44.11
C LEU A 76 9.98 -26.19 44.74
N GLU A 77 10.89 -25.34 44.27
CA GLU A 77 11.12 -23.98 44.78
C GLU A 77 10.01 -22.99 44.43
N ASN A 78 9.27 -23.18 43.34
CA ASN A 78 8.10 -22.35 43.00
C ASN A 78 6.75 -22.95 43.44
N GLY A 79 6.76 -24.12 44.10
CA GLY A 79 5.57 -24.79 44.62
C GLY A 79 4.73 -25.53 43.58
N GLY A 80 5.15 -25.60 42.32
CA GLY A 80 4.38 -26.24 41.25
C GLY A 80 4.29 -27.77 41.31
N ILE A 81 5.19 -28.43 42.06
CA ILE A 81 5.23 -29.90 42.20
C ILE A 81 4.38 -30.41 43.40
N GLY A 82 3.92 -29.53 44.30
CA GLY A 82 3.01 -29.91 45.40
C GLY A 82 3.61 -30.70 46.56
N ASN A 83 4.87 -31.16 46.47
CA ASN A 83 5.55 -31.94 47.51
C ASN A 83 6.39 -31.09 48.49
N GLY A 84 6.21 -29.77 48.51
CA GLY A 84 6.97 -28.85 49.36
C GLY A 84 6.28 -28.49 50.68
N TYR A 85 7.04 -27.98 51.65
CA TYR A 85 6.48 -27.39 52.87
C TYR A 85 5.53 -26.21 52.54
N PRO A 86 4.49 -25.95 53.35
CA PRO A 86 3.60 -24.82 53.14
C PRO A 86 4.39 -23.50 53.13
N ARG A 87 4.35 -22.81 51.99
CA ARG A 87 4.97 -21.50 51.79
C ARG A 87 3.90 -20.41 51.85
N SER A 88 4.27 -19.21 52.29
CA SER A 88 3.47 -18.00 52.06
C SER A 88 3.12 -17.93 50.58
N GLY A 89 1.83 -17.74 50.27
CA GLY A 89 1.25 -17.96 48.95
C GLY A 89 1.89 -17.19 47.78
N GLN A 90 1.37 -17.44 46.59
CA GLN A 90 1.90 -16.91 45.32
C GLN A 90 2.20 -15.40 45.42
N PRO A 91 3.41 -14.95 45.00
CA PRO A 91 3.73 -13.53 44.99
C PRO A 91 2.72 -12.77 44.13
N SER A 92 2.35 -11.57 44.59
CA SER A 92 1.39 -10.71 43.88
C SER A 92 1.85 -10.51 42.43
N GLY A 93 0.93 -10.72 41.49
CA GLY A 93 1.20 -10.53 40.06
C GLY A 93 1.68 -9.11 39.77
N SER A 94 2.54 -8.96 38.76
CA SER A 94 3.01 -7.64 38.34
C SER A 94 1.83 -6.78 37.85
N PRO A 95 1.79 -5.47 38.15
CA PRO A 95 0.73 -4.59 37.71
C PRO A 95 0.62 -4.56 36.18
N ARG A 96 -0.60 -4.49 35.65
CA ARG A 96 -0.84 -4.29 34.21
C ARG A 96 -0.34 -2.89 33.83
N PRO A 97 0.50 -2.75 32.78
CA PRO A 97 0.91 -1.44 32.32
C PRO A 97 -0.31 -0.68 31.74
N THR A 98 -0.52 0.54 32.23
CA THR A 98 -1.49 1.48 31.64
C THR A 98 -0.86 2.12 30.41
N ILE A 99 -1.46 1.91 29.24
CA ILE A 99 -1.08 2.60 28.01
C ILE A 99 -2.11 3.71 27.80
N GLU A 100 -1.67 4.97 27.88
CA GLU A 100 -2.53 6.11 27.55
C GLU A 100 -2.76 6.13 26.03
N SER A 101 -4.04 6.09 25.61
CA SER A 101 -4.40 6.19 24.19
C SER A 101 -4.39 7.65 23.76
N PRO A 102 -3.65 8.05 22.71
CA PRO A 102 -3.57 9.44 22.25
C PRO A 102 -4.81 9.87 21.44
N THR A 103 -5.96 9.21 21.60
CA THR A 103 -7.13 9.44 20.74
C THR A 103 -7.66 10.86 20.97
N PRO A 104 -7.61 11.75 19.95
CA PRO A 104 -8.14 13.10 20.10
C PRO A 104 -9.66 13.05 20.19
N PRO A 105 -10.29 13.95 20.96
CA PRO A 105 -11.75 13.98 21.11
C PRO A 105 -12.41 14.26 19.76
N ARG A 106 -13.41 13.45 19.39
CA ARG A 106 -14.29 13.72 18.25
C ARG A 106 -15.14 14.95 18.57
N SER A 107 -14.91 16.05 17.86
CA SER A 107 -15.83 17.18 17.85
C SER A 107 -17.14 16.76 17.19
N THR A 108 -18.23 16.68 17.96
CA THR A 108 -19.59 16.56 17.43
C THR A 108 -20.05 17.93 16.96
N GLN A 109 -19.82 18.24 15.68
CA GLN A 109 -20.35 19.45 15.08
C GLN A 109 -21.84 19.25 14.81
N ASN A 110 -22.68 19.76 15.72
CA ASN A 110 -24.13 19.84 15.56
C ASN A 110 -24.47 20.69 14.33
N GLY A 111 -25.00 20.05 13.30
CA GLY A 111 -25.62 20.72 12.16
C GLY A 111 -27.08 21.01 12.46
N SER A 112 -27.39 22.26 12.83
CA SER A 112 -28.75 22.80 12.85
C SER A 112 -29.32 22.77 11.42
N ARG A 113 -30.50 22.19 11.25
CA ARG A 113 -31.40 22.42 10.12
C ARG A 113 -32.75 22.86 10.68
#